data_AF-A0A955YTK2-F1
#
_entry.id   AF-A0A955YTK2-F1
#
_cell.length_a   1.000
_cell.length_b   1.000
_cell.length_c   1.000
_cell.angle_alpha   90.00
_cell.angle_beta   90.00
_cell.angle_gamma   90.00
#
_symmetry.space_group_name_H-M   'P 1'
#
loop_
_entity.id
_entity.type
_entity.pdbx_description
1 polymer ?
#
loop_
_entity_poly.entity_id
_entity_poly.type
_entity_poly.pdbx_seq_one_letter_code
_entity_poly.pdbx_strand_id
1 'polypeptide(L)'
;MAVELRWVIRGGDMSSSPPFAALILAAESDPGAARGLALAYEGLSTSDRGRLIEAVVVDARREGISPGSALAVLLGVEENPSLAQHLFDTMAEDGGRGLPPRVRSQGYVCGTDGEGAAVVASSLFGDFLEVAALRWSDSQGITRAVIDPMVRADEVPGRVAALDMEAPFEETTSDAAMDRMVEALWHHRKMHGGMPPGVERIATLIR
;
A
#
# COMPACT_ATOMS: atom_id res chain seq x y z
N MET A 1 -39.57 -7.18 -13.85
CA MET A 1 -39.08 -5.78 -13.90
C MET A 1 -37.57 -5.83 -13.84
N ALA A 2 -36.90 -5.63 -14.97
CA ALA A 2 -35.45 -5.57 -15.04
C ALA A 2 -35.02 -4.09 -15.08
N VAL A 3 -34.10 -3.70 -14.19
CA VAL A 3 -33.53 -2.36 -14.15
C VAL A 3 -32.33 -2.34 -15.08
N GLU A 4 -32.42 -1.58 -16.16
CA GLU A 4 -31.35 -1.35 -17.12
C GLU A 4 -30.43 -0.25 -16.57
N LEU A 5 -29.23 -0.64 -16.09
CA LEU A 5 -28.22 0.31 -15.63
C LEU A 5 -27.49 0.91 -16.83
N ARG A 6 -27.96 2.10 -17.25
CA ARG A 6 -27.34 2.92 -18.28
C ARG A 6 -26.16 3.70 -17.67
N TRP A 7 -24.93 3.28 -17.97
CA TRP A 7 -23.75 4.07 -17.67
C TRP A 7 -23.73 5.32 -18.55
N VAL A 8 -23.97 6.49 -17.95
CA VAL A 8 -23.82 7.78 -18.62
C VAL A 8 -22.36 8.22 -18.46
N ILE A 9 -21.53 7.89 -19.43
CA ILE A 9 -20.22 8.52 -19.58
C ILE A 9 -20.48 9.91 -20.17
N ARG A 10 -20.31 10.96 -19.36
CA ARG A 10 -20.28 12.34 -19.87
C ARG A 10 -18.99 12.53 -20.64
N GLY A 11 -19.10 12.59 -21.97
CA GLY A 11 -17.99 12.89 -22.87
C GLY A 11 -17.45 14.30 -22.64
N GLY A 12 -16.28 14.38 -22.00
CA GLY A 12 -15.28 15.40 -22.29
C GLY A 12 -14.20 14.76 -23.17
N ASP A 13 -13.67 15.51 -24.13
CA ASP A 13 -12.72 15.07 -25.16
C ASP A 13 -11.72 14.01 -24.68
N MET A 14 -11.96 12.74 -25.03
CA MET A 14 -10.95 11.69 -25.01
C MET A 14 -10.23 11.70 -26.35
N SER A 15 -9.36 12.69 -26.55
CA SER A 15 -8.40 12.63 -27.66
C SER A 15 -7.38 11.52 -27.37
N SER A 16 -7.58 10.36 -27.98
CA SER A 16 -6.56 9.37 -28.36
C SER A 16 -5.52 8.90 -27.33
N SER A 17 -5.76 8.97 -26.02
CA SER A 17 -4.82 8.36 -25.08
C SER A 17 -4.82 6.83 -25.24
N PRO A 18 -3.63 6.20 -25.33
CA PRO A 18 -3.47 4.75 -25.34
C PRO A 18 -4.18 4.09 -24.13
N PRO A 19 -4.69 2.86 -24.29
CA PRO A 19 -5.54 2.22 -23.28
C PRO A 19 -4.86 2.09 -21.90
N PHE A 20 -3.53 1.97 -21.83
CA PHE A 20 -2.83 1.87 -20.55
C PHE A 20 -2.51 3.22 -19.90
N ALA A 21 -2.51 4.33 -20.66
CA ALA A 21 -2.17 5.64 -20.11
C ALA A 21 -3.12 6.07 -18.98
N ALA A 22 -4.43 5.89 -19.18
CA ALA A 22 -5.43 6.17 -18.16
C ALA A 22 -5.27 5.25 -16.93
N LEU A 23 -4.93 3.98 -17.16
CA LEU A 23 -4.70 3.01 -16.08
C LEU A 23 -3.44 3.33 -15.26
N ILE A 24 -2.36 3.77 -15.92
CA ILE A 24 -1.11 4.19 -15.25
C ILE A 24 -1.38 5.37 -14.32
N LEU A 25 -2.08 6.39 -14.80
CA LEU A 25 -2.44 7.57 -13.99
C LEU A 25 -3.39 7.23 -12.84
N ALA A 26 -4.34 6.31 -13.07
CA ALA A 26 -5.23 5.83 -12.02
C ALA A 26 -4.45 5.04 -10.94
N ALA A 27 -3.55 4.15 -11.35
CA ALA A 27 -2.71 3.38 -10.43
C ALA A 27 -1.75 4.24 -9.59
N GLU A 28 -1.45 5.47 -10.02
CA GLU A 28 -0.63 6.42 -9.26
C GLU A 28 -1.39 7.11 -8.11
N SER A 29 -2.72 7.24 -8.22
CA SER A 29 -3.52 8.10 -7.33
C SER A 29 -4.70 7.42 -6.64
N ASP A 30 -5.10 6.24 -7.12
CA ASP A 30 -6.22 5.46 -6.58
C ASP A 30 -5.73 4.07 -6.13
N PRO A 31 -5.73 3.78 -4.81
CA PRO A 31 -5.36 2.46 -4.30
C PRO A 31 -6.22 1.33 -4.87
N GLY A 32 -7.50 1.60 -5.18
CA GLY A 32 -8.40 0.63 -5.80
C GLY A 32 -7.97 0.27 -7.22
N ALA A 33 -7.58 1.27 -8.01
CA ALA A 33 -7.05 1.06 -9.35
C ALA A 33 -5.70 0.31 -9.32
N ALA A 34 -4.80 0.69 -8.42
CA ALA A 34 -3.53 0.01 -8.21
C ALA A 34 -3.74 -1.48 -7.83
N ARG A 35 -4.59 -1.76 -6.84
CA ARG A 35 -4.93 -3.15 -6.46
C ARG A 35 -5.60 -3.90 -7.61
N GLY A 36 -6.52 -3.26 -8.34
CA GLY A 36 -7.16 -3.86 -9.50
C GLY A 36 -6.17 -4.25 -10.60
N LEU A 37 -5.17 -3.39 -10.86
CA LEU A 37 -4.07 -3.66 -11.78
C LEU A 37 -3.22 -4.85 -11.30
N ALA A 38 -2.83 -4.87 -10.03
CA ALA A 38 -2.06 -5.98 -9.45
C ALA A 38 -2.80 -7.32 -9.60
N LEU A 39 -4.08 -7.37 -9.21
CA LEU A 39 -4.90 -8.57 -9.31
C LEU A 39 -5.09 -9.04 -10.75
N ALA A 40 -5.31 -8.10 -11.69
CA ALA A 40 -5.41 -8.42 -13.10
C ALA A 40 -4.10 -9.01 -13.64
N TYR A 41 -2.96 -8.46 -13.23
CA TYR A 41 -1.62 -8.94 -13.60
C TYR A 41 -1.34 -10.36 -13.06
N GLU A 42 -1.65 -10.63 -11.79
CA GLU A 42 -1.49 -11.95 -11.18
C GLU A 42 -2.28 -13.03 -11.92
N GLY A 43 -3.45 -12.69 -12.46
CA GLY A 43 -4.27 -13.61 -13.25
C GLY A 43 -3.70 -14.01 -14.62
N LEU A 44 -2.64 -13.35 -15.08
CA LEU A 44 -2.03 -13.59 -16.38
C LEU A 44 -0.97 -14.70 -16.35
N SER A 45 -0.77 -15.36 -17.49
CA SER A 45 0.37 -16.25 -17.70
C SER A 45 1.69 -15.46 -17.71
N THR A 46 2.82 -16.11 -17.44
CA THR A 46 4.14 -15.43 -17.43
C THR A 46 4.44 -14.71 -18.75
N SER A 47 4.06 -15.29 -19.90
CA SER A 47 4.26 -14.63 -21.20
C SER A 47 3.34 -13.42 -21.39
N ASP A 48 2.10 -13.50 -20.91
CA ASP A 48 1.14 -12.38 -20.94
C ASP A 48 1.56 -11.24 -20.01
N ARG A 49 2.09 -11.56 -18.83
CA ARG A 49 2.67 -10.59 -17.90
C ARG A 49 3.80 -9.80 -18.56
N GLY A 50 4.75 -10.48 -19.20
CA GLY A 50 5.82 -9.83 -19.95
C GLY A 50 5.29 -8.90 -21.06
N ARG A 51 4.27 -9.32 -21.80
CA ARG A 51 3.62 -8.46 -22.81
C ARG A 51 2.92 -7.25 -22.22
N LEU A 52 2.28 -7.40 -21.05
CA LEU A 52 1.63 -6.31 -20.35
C LEU A 52 2.65 -5.28 -19.85
N ILE A 53 3.78 -5.72 -19.29
CA ILE A 53 4.87 -4.82 -18.86
C ILE A 53 5.33 -3.97 -20.04
N GLU A 54 5.64 -4.59 -21.17
CA GLU A 54 6.08 -3.88 -22.37
C GLU A 54 5.01 -2.90 -22.89
N ALA A 55 3.74 -3.29 -22.88
CA ALA A 55 2.65 -2.40 -23.27
C ALA A 55 2.54 -1.17 -22.37
N VAL A 56 2.66 -1.34 -21.05
CA VAL A 56 2.67 -0.25 -20.07
C VAL A 56 3.83 0.71 -20.34
N VAL A 57 5.03 0.18 -20.59
CA VAL A 57 6.23 0.99 -20.87
C VAL A 57 6.10 1.77 -22.17
N VAL A 58 5.63 1.12 -23.25
CA VAL A 58 5.45 1.74 -24.57
C VAL A 58 4.40 2.86 -24.50
N ASP A 59 3.26 2.60 -23.86
CA ASP A 59 2.19 3.59 -23.72
C ASP A 59 2.65 4.76 -22.82
N ALA A 60 3.34 4.50 -21.71
CA ALA A 60 3.87 5.55 -20.84
C ALA A 60 4.85 6.47 -21.59
N ARG A 61 5.79 5.89 -22.35
CA ARG A 61 6.77 6.64 -23.16
C ARG A 61 6.07 7.47 -24.23
N ARG A 62 5.06 6.92 -24.89
CA ARG A 62 4.28 7.61 -25.94
C ARG A 62 3.57 8.85 -25.39
N GLU A 63 3.03 8.76 -24.18
CA GLU A 63 2.31 9.86 -23.52
C GLU A 63 3.23 10.78 -22.69
N GLY A 64 4.53 10.47 -22.61
CA GLY A 64 5.49 11.27 -21.84
C GLY A 64 5.34 11.16 -20.32
N ILE A 65 4.58 10.18 -19.82
CA ILE A 65 4.39 9.92 -18.39
C ILE A 65 5.38 8.86 -17.88
N SER A 66 5.51 8.72 -16.57
CA SER A 66 6.36 7.68 -15.99
C SER A 66 5.57 6.38 -15.80
N PRO A 67 6.12 5.21 -16.17
CA PRO A 67 5.50 3.93 -15.84
C PRO A 67 5.75 3.52 -14.38
N GLY A 68 6.61 4.23 -13.64
CA GLY A 68 7.17 3.77 -12.35
C GLY A 68 6.13 3.32 -11.34
N SER A 69 5.08 4.10 -11.08
CA SER A 69 4.05 3.74 -10.10
C SER A 69 3.28 2.48 -10.51
N ALA A 70 2.94 2.33 -11.81
CA ALA A 70 2.30 1.12 -12.29
C ALA A 70 3.24 -0.09 -12.20
N LEU A 71 4.52 0.04 -12.56
CA LEU A 71 5.48 -1.05 -12.46
C LEU A 71 5.79 -1.45 -11.01
N ALA A 72 5.80 -0.49 -10.07
CA ALA A 72 5.95 -0.78 -8.64
C ALA A 72 4.80 -1.64 -8.10
N VAL A 73 3.57 -1.36 -8.54
CA VAL A 73 2.40 -2.19 -8.25
C VAL A 73 2.59 -3.62 -8.77
N LEU A 74 3.02 -3.78 -10.03
CA LEU A 74 3.26 -5.10 -10.62
C LEU A 74 4.39 -5.85 -9.90
N LEU A 75 5.45 -5.16 -9.54
CA LEU A 75 6.59 -5.74 -8.82
C LEU A 75 6.17 -6.30 -7.45
N GLY A 76 5.23 -5.62 -6.77
CA GLY A 76 4.72 -6.05 -5.47
C GLY A 76 4.03 -7.42 -5.46
N VAL A 77 3.64 -7.93 -6.64
CA VAL A 77 2.93 -9.22 -6.81
C VAL A 77 3.65 -10.20 -7.75
N GLU A 78 4.83 -9.84 -8.27
CA GLU A 78 5.55 -10.72 -9.19
C GLU A 78 6.34 -11.81 -8.46
N GLU A 79 6.05 -13.07 -8.79
CA GLU A 79 6.71 -14.26 -8.23
C GLU A 79 7.87 -14.76 -9.11
N ASN A 80 7.85 -14.45 -10.41
CA ASN A 80 8.88 -14.84 -11.36
C ASN A 80 10.11 -13.92 -11.23
N PRO A 81 11.28 -14.43 -10.83
CA PRO A 81 12.46 -13.59 -10.59
C PRO A 81 12.94 -12.83 -11.82
N SER A 82 12.80 -13.40 -13.01
CA SER A 82 13.24 -12.76 -14.25
C SER A 82 12.35 -11.57 -14.62
N LEU A 83 11.03 -11.69 -14.42
CA LEU A 83 10.10 -10.58 -14.63
C LEU A 83 10.23 -9.52 -13.54
N ALA A 84 10.44 -9.93 -12.29
CA ALA A 84 10.69 -9.00 -11.19
C ALA A 84 11.97 -8.17 -11.44
N GLN A 85 13.04 -8.80 -11.91
CA GLN A 85 14.26 -8.11 -12.30
C GLN A 85 14.01 -7.16 -13.48
N HIS A 86 13.27 -7.60 -14.50
CA HIS A 86 12.94 -6.76 -15.65
C HIS A 86 12.13 -5.51 -15.25
N LEU A 87 11.15 -5.65 -14.36
CA LEU A 87 10.40 -4.53 -13.77
C LEU A 87 11.34 -3.56 -13.03
N PHE A 88 12.23 -4.09 -12.19
CA PHE A 88 13.20 -3.28 -11.44
C PHE A 88 14.12 -2.50 -12.39
N ASP A 89 14.71 -3.17 -13.39
CA ASP A 89 15.62 -2.56 -14.36
C ASP A 89 14.91 -1.45 -15.14
N THR A 90 13.67 -1.71 -15.58
CA THR A 90 12.86 -0.73 -16.32
C THR A 90 12.59 0.53 -15.48
N MET A 91 12.29 0.37 -14.18
CA MET A 91 12.11 1.51 -13.29
C MET A 91 13.42 2.26 -13.05
N ALA A 92 14.55 1.55 -12.93
CA ALA A 92 15.87 2.16 -12.77
C ALA A 92 16.29 2.95 -14.01
N GLU A 93 15.98 2.46 -15.22
CA GLU A 93 16.23 3.15 -16.49
C GLU A 93 15.48 4.48 -16.62
N ASP A 94 14.25 4.59 -16.08
CA ASP A 94 13.50 5.86 -16.00
C ASP A 94 13.95 6.75 -14.80
N GLY A 95 15.08 6.42 -14.16
CA GLY A 95 15.61 7.15 -13.01
C GLY A 95 14.73 7.06 -11.77
N GLY A 96 13.86 6.04 -11.68
CA GLY A 96 12.89 5.89 -10.60
C GLY A 96 11.80 6.96 -10.59
N ARG A 97 11.54 7.66 -11.69
CA ARG A 97 10.48 8.67 -11.76
C ARG A 97 9.13 8.06 -11.34
N GLY A 98 8.29 8.85 -10.65
CA GLY A 98 7.02 8.38 -10.10
C GLY A 98 7.12 7.52 -8.82
N LEU A 99 8.32 7.02 -8.46
CA LEU A 99 8.54 6.24 -7.24
C LEU A 99 8.75 7.06 -5.96
N PRO A 100 9.44 8.23 -5.97
CA PRO A 100 9.64 9.00 -4.76
C PRO A 100 8.31 9.28 -4.04
N PRO A 101 8.25 9.05 -2.73
CA PRO A 101 7.05 9.35 -1.97
C PRO A 101 6.79 10.87 -1.94
N ARG A 102 5.51 11.23 -2.12
CA ARG A 102 4.99 12.61 -2.06
C ARG A 102 4.31 12.91 -0.73
N VAL A 103 3.87 11.87 -0.03
CA VAL A 103 3.30 11.92 1.31
C VAL A 103 4.37 11.52 2.33
N ARG A 104 4.35 12.16 3.51
CA ARG A 104 5.26 11.82 4.61
C ARG A 104 4.68 10.71 5.46
N SER A 105 5.55 9.90 6.06
CA SER A 105 5.17 8.93 7.07
C SER A 105 4.55 9.63 8.27
N GLN A 106 3.61 8.95 8.93
CA GLN A 106 2.86 9.43 10.09
C GLN A 106 2.91 8.39 11.22
N GLY A 107 2.82 8.87 12.46
CA GLY A 107 2.73 8.03 13.64
C GLY A 107 1.57 8.47 14.52
N TYR A 108 0.86 7.52 15.12
CA TYR A 108 -0.20 7.79 16.08
C TYR A 108 -0.08 6.83 17.25
N VAL A 109 -0.32 7.32 18.47
CA VAL A 109 -0.35 6.51 19.69
C VAL A 109 -1.57 6.85 20.54
N CYS A 110 -2.04 5.88 21.31
CA CYS A 110 -3.18 6.05 22.22
C CYS A 110 -3.00 5.14 23.43
N GLY A 111 -3.47 5.61 24.59
CA GLY A 111 -3.51 4.83 25.82
C GLY A 111 -2.19 4.85 26.60
N THR A 112 -1.88 3.73 27.24
CA THR A 112 -0.74 3.54 28.15
C THR A 112 0.12 2.38 27.71
N ASP A 113 1.24 2.17 28.40
CA ASP A 113 2.14 1.05 28.13
C ASP A 113 1.42 -0.30 28.31
N GLY A 114 0.55 -0.41 29.31
CA GLY A 114 -0.16 -1.65 29.63
C GLY A 114 -1.49 -1.87 28.90
N GLU A 115 -2.07 -0.83 28.31
CA GLU A 115 -3.23 -0.95 27.41
C GLU A 115 -3.23 0.23 26.46
N GLY A 116 -3.08 -0.06 25.17
CA GLY A 116 -2.83 0.99 24.20
C GLY A 116 -2.94 0.53 22.77
N ALA A 117 -2.68 1.49 21.89
CA ALA A 117 -2.67 1.31 20.46
C ALA A 117 -1.62 2.21 19.81
N ALA A 118 -1.10 1.75 18.67
CA ALA A 118 -0.16 2.51 17.86
C ALA A 118 -0.44 2.26 16.38
N VAL A 119 -0.27 3.29 15.57
CA VAL A 119 -0.39 3.25 14.11
C VAL A 119 0.84 3.89 13.50
N VAL A 120 1.48 3.17 12.59
CA VAL A 120 2.51 3.70 11.71
C VAL A 120 1.96 3.68 10.29
N ALA A 121 1.97 4.82 9.63
CA ALA A 121 1.69 4.94 8.21
C ALA A 121 3.00 5.33 7.50
N SER A 122 3.64 4.38 6.81
CA SER A 122 4.94 4.58 6.16
C SER A 122 4.77 4.93 4.69
N SER A 123 5.51 5.92 4.20
CA SER A 123 5.50 6.26 2.77
C SER A 123 5.99 5.11 1.90
N LEU A 124 5.21 4.78 0.86
CA LEU A 124 5.53 3.69 -0.08
C LEU A 124 6.11 4.26 -1.39
N PHE A 125 5.24 4.69 -2.31
CA PHE A 125 5.59 5.43 -3.52
C PHE A 125 4.43 6.36 -3.88
N GLY A 126 4.72 7.46 -4.60
CA GLY A 126 3.69 8.43 -4.95
C GLY A 126 2.94 8.95 -3.72
N ASP A 127 1.62 8.90 -3.75
CA ASP A 127 0.74 9.35 -2.66
C ASP A 127 0.29 8.22 -1.72
N PHE A 128 0.87 7.02 -1.85
CA PHE A 128 0.49 5.86 -1.06
C PHE A 128 1.31 5.70 0.22
N LEU A 129 0.61 5.23 1.25
CA LEU A 129 1.13 4.82 2.54
C LEU A 129 0.85 3.34 2.75
N GLU A 130 1.77 2.64 3.40
CA GLU A 130 1.52 1.36 4.03
C GLU A 130 1.19 1.60 5.50
N VAL A 131 0.08 1.04 5.99
CA VAL A 131 -0.38 1.20 7.38
C VAL A 131 -0.20 -0.09 8.15
N ALA A 132 0.49 0.01 9.29
CA ALA A 132 0.51 -1.01 10.32
C ALA A 132 -0.05 -0.43 11.62
N ALA A 133 -1.02 -1.13 12.20
CA ALA A 133 -1.73 -0.66 13.38
C ALA A 133 -1.91 -1.82 14.36
N LEU A 134 -1.57 -1.59 15.63
CA LEU A 134 -1.67 -2.57 16.71
C LEU A 134 -2.50 -2.01 17.85
N ARG A 135 -3.27 -2.89 18.50
CA ARG A 135 -3.87 -2.69 19.82
C ARG A 135 -3.39 -3.79 20.75
N TRP A 136 -3.12 -3.46 22.00
CA TRP A 136 -2.63 -4.40 23.00
C TRP A 136 -3.22 -4.17 24.38
N SER A 137 -3.08 -5.18 25.23
CA SER A 137 -3.23 -5.09 26.68
C SER A 137 -2.21 -5.98 27.38
N ASP A 138 -1.87 -5.67 28.63
CA ASP A 138 -0.89 -6.42 29.42
C ASP A 138 -1.33 -7.84 29.73
N SER A 139 -2.64 -8.08 29.78
CA SER A 139 -3.21 -9.40 30.10
C SER A 139 -3.35 -10.31 28.89
N GLN A 140 -3.38 -9.76 27.67
CA GLN A 140 -3.62 -10.52 26.44
C GLN A 140 -2.52 -10.37 25.38
N GLY A 141 -1.58 -9.44 25.56
CA GLY A 141 -0.64 -9.03 24.51
C GLY A 141 -1.37 -8.26 23.39
N ILE A 142 -0.94 -8.43 22.14
CA ILE A 142 -1.66 -7.89 20.97
C ILE A 142 -3.06 -8.49 20.88
N THR A 143 -4.08 -7.64 20.91
CA THR A 143 -5.50 -8.01 20.78
C THR A 143 -6.04 -7.71 19.39
N ARG A 144 -5.40 -6.80 18.65
CA ARG A 144 -5.75 -6.49 17.26
C ARG A 144 -4.53 -6.07 16.47
N ALA A 145 -4.46 -6.51 15.22
CA ALA A 145 -3.51 -6.06 14.22
C ALA A 145 -4.25 -5.71 12.94
N VAL A 146 -3.92 -4.58 12.32
CA VAL A 146 -4.42 -4.17 11.01
C VAL A 146 -3.21 -3.81 10.16
N ILE A 147 -3.07 -4.50 9.03
CA ILE A 147 -2.06 -4.21 8.02
C ILE A 147 -2.80 -3.86 6.74
N ASP A 148 -2.56 -2.67 6.22
CA ASP A 148 -3.10 -2.23 4.94
C ASP A 148 -1.94 -1.79 4.05
N PRO A 149 -1.57 -2.59 3.02
CA PRO A 149 -0.34 -2.38 2.26
C PRO A 149 -0.36 -1.13 1.37
N MET A 150 -1.54 -0.52 1.17
CA MET A 150 -1.68 0.61 0.25
C MET A 150 -2.93 1.43 0.55
N VAL A 151 -2.77 2.58 1.18
CA VAL A 151 -3.83 3.56 1.46
C VAL A 151 -3.38 4.96 1.09
N ARG A 152 -4.32 5.89 0.98
CA ARG A 152 -4.02 7.32 0.91
C ARG A 152 -3.97 7.95 2.30
N ALA A 153 -3.30 9.11 2.40
CA ALA A 153 -3.17 9.84 3.65
C ALA A 153 -4.52 10.21 4.30
N ASP A 154 -5.54 10.52 3.50
CA ASP A 154 -6.90 10.84 3.96
C ASP A 154 -7.69 9.62 4.46
N GLU A 155 -7.22 8.40 4.19
CA GLU A 155 -7.82 7.15 4.66
C GLU A 155 -7.24 6.67 6.00
N VAL A 156 -6.06 7.18 6.40
CA VAL A 156 -5.37 6.79 7.65
C VAL A 156 -6.25 7.00 8.89
N PRO A 157 -6.98 8.12 9.07
CA PRO A 157 -7.86 8.29 10.23
C PRO A 157 -8.94 7.19 10.35
N GLY A 158 -9.43 6.67 9.23
CA GLY A 158 -10.37 5.54 9.23
C GLY A 158 -9.75 4.25 9.75
N ARG A 159 -8.45 4.03 9.53
CA ARG A 159 -7.68 2.89 10.05
C ARG A 159 -7.36 3.05 11.53
N VAL A 160 -7.07 4.27 11.98
CA VAL A 160 -6.94 4.62 13.39
C VAL A 160 -8.24 4.33 14.15
N ALA A 161 -9.38 4.81 13.64
CA ALA A 161 -10.69 4.58 14.23
C ALA A 161 -11.06 3.10 14.29
N ALA A 162 -10.61 2.29 13.34
CA ALA A 162 -10.86 0.85 13.33
C ALA A 162 -10.26 0.12 14.52
N LEU A 163 -9.30 0.68 15.26
CA LEU A 163 -8.75 0.05 16.47
C LEU A 163 -9.70 0.08 17.68
N ASP A 164 -10.77 0.86 17.61
CA ASP A 164 -11.84 0.92 18.61
C ASP A 164 -11.32 1.24 20.03
N MET A 165 -10.52 2.30 20.12
CA MET A 165 -10.01 2.84 21.37
C MET A 165 -10.93 3.93 21.90
N GLU A 166 -11.21 3.91 23.21
CA GLU A 166 -11.99 4.97 23.86
C GLU A 166 -11.20 6.27 23.99
N ALA A 167 -9.89 6.16 24.24
CA ALA A 167 -9.00 7.30 24.36
C ALA A 167 -8.66 7.87 22.95
N PRO A 168 -8.43 9.19 22.85
CA PRO A 168 -8.05 9.81 21.60
C PRO A 168 -6.63 9.37 21.19
N PHE A 169 -6.41 9.28 19.89
CA PHE A 169 -5.07 9.14 19.34
C PHE A 169 -4.36 10.49 19.30
N GLU A 170 -3.10 10.48 19.69
CA GLU A 170 -2.18 11.60 19.57
C GLU A 170 -1.23 11.34 18.40
N GLU A 171 -1.09 12.35 17.53
CA GLU A 171 -0.10 12.31 16.45
C GLU A 171 1.31 12.40 17.04
N THR A 172 2.22 11.58 16.52
CA THR A 172 3.62 11.50 16.93
C THR A 172 4.50 11.17 15.72
N THR A 173 5.82 11.01 15.94
CA THR A 173 6.71 10.54 14.87
C THR A 173 6.45 9.07 14.58
N SER A 174 6.66 8.65 13.32
CA SER A 174 6.57 7.23 12.95
C SER A 174 7.52 6.37 13.78
N ASP A 175 8.72 6.87 14.10
CA ASP A 175 9.70 6.17 14.94
C ASP A 175 9.16 5.92 16.36
N ALA A 176 8.57 6.94 17.00
CA ALA A 176 8.01 6.80 18.35
C ALA A 176 6.81 5.85 18.37
N ALA A 177 5.95 5.89 17.35
CA ALA A 177 4.86 4.92 17.21
C ALA A 177 5.41 3.50 16.97
N MET A 178 6.47 3.36 16.16
CA MET A 178 7.12 2.08 15.91
C MET A 178 7.74 1.49 17.18
N ASP A 179 8.41 2.30 17.99
CA ASP A 179 8.98 1.87 19.27
C ASP A 179 7.90 1.26 20.18
N ARG A 180 6.73 1.91 20.27
CA ARG A 180 5.58 1.36 21.01
C ARG A 180 5.08 0.03 20.44
N MET A 181 5.02 -0.09 19.12
CA MET A 181 4.64 -1.35 18.46
C MET A 181 5.64 -2.47 18.75
N VAL A 182 6.94 -2.19 18.70
CA VAL A 182 8.01 -3.16 18.98
C VAL A 182 7.94 -3.65 20.43
N GLU A 183 7.72 -2.75 21.38
CA GLU A 183 7.55 -3.10 22.80
C GLU A 183 6.34 -4.03 23.00
N ALA A 184 5.19 -3.68 22.43
CA ALA A 184 3.97 -4.47 22.53
C ALA A 184 4.12 -5.86 21.88
N LEU A 185 4.79 -5.94 20.72
CA LEU A 185 5.09 -7.20 20.04
C LEU A 185 6.04 -8.09 20.86
N TRP A 186 7.06 -7.50 21.47
CA TRP A 186 7.98 -8.22 22.33
C TRP A 186 7.29 -8.78 23.58
N HIS A 187 6.41 -7.99 24.20
CA HIS A 187 5.58 -8.44 25.32
C HIS A 187 4.67 -9.62 24.93
N HIS A 188 3.95 -9.50 23.80
CA HIS A 188 3.12 -10.58 23.29
C HIS A 188 3.94 -11.86 23.04
N ARG A 189 5.12 -11.75 22.41
CA ARG A 189 6.00 -12.89 22.16
C ARG A 189 6.46 -13.57 23.46
N LYS A 190 6.79 -12.80 24.49
CA LYS A 190 7.14 -13.35 25.81
C LYS A 190 5.99 -14.12 26.44
N MET A 191 4.76 -13.62 26.28
CA MET A 191 3.56 -14.22 26.86
C MET A 191 3.13 -15.50 26.14
N HIS A 192 3.12 -15.49 24.80
CA HIS A 192 2.49 -16.53 23.98
C HIS A 192 3.49 -17.44 23.24
N GLY A 193 4.79 -17.14 23.32
CA GLY A 193 5.85 -17.91 22.66
C GLY A 193 5.94 -17.74 21.14
N GLY A 194 5.17 -16.83 20.55
CA GLY A 194 5.13 -16.55 19.10
C GLY A 194 4.67 -15.13 18.78
N MET A 195 4.71 -14.75 17.50
CA MET A 195 4.15 -13.48 17.02
C MET A 195 2.68 -13.64 16.63
N PRO A 196 1.86 -12.58 16.70
CA PRO A 196 0.52 -12.60 16.14
C PRO A 196 0.57 -12.83 14.61
N PRO A 197 -0.42 -13.53 14.02
CA PRO A 197 -0.48 -13.71 12.57
C PRO A 197 -0.48 -12.38 11.81
N GLY A 198 0.30 -12.30 10.73
CA GLY A 198 0.35 -11.13 9.84
C GLY A 198 1.34 -10.04 10.28
N VAL A 199 1.91 -10.15 11.48
CA VAL A 199 2.94 -9.23 11.99
C VAL A 199 4.28 -9.43 11.28
N GLU A 200 4.47 -10.53 10.56
CA GLU A 200 5.67 -10.73 9.73
C GLU A 200 5.89 -9.59 8.72
N ARG A 201 4.80 -8.95 8.27
CA ARG A 201 4.84 -7.76 7.40
C ARG A 201 5.18 -6.47 8.15
N ILE A 202 4.94 -6.40 9.46
CA ILE A 202 5.41 -5.26 10.29
C ILE A 202 6.92 -5.37 10.48
N ALA A 203 7.46 -6.59 10.61
CA ALA A 203 8.90 -6.79 10.76
C ALA A 203 9.71 -6.25 9.56
N THR A 204 9.12 -6.17 8.37
CA THR A 204 9.77 -5.55 7.20
C THR A 204 9.77 -4.02 7.22
N LEU A 205 8.89 -3.40 8.03
CA LEU A 205 8.83 -1.95 8.26
C LEU A 205 9.81 -1.48 9.35
N ILE A 206 10.28 -2.40 10.20
CA ILE A 206 11.30 -2.15 11.22
C ILE A 206 12.68 -2.37 10.56
N ARG A 207 13.25 -1.32 9.95
CA ARG A 207 14.60 -1.34 9.38
C ARG A 207 15.44 -0.19 9.92
#